data_AF-A0A202DMR6-F1
#
_entry.id   AF-A0A202DMR6-F1
#
_cell.length_a   1.000
_cell.length_b   1.000
_cell.length_c   1.000
_cell.angle_alpha   90.00
_cell.angle_beta   90.00
_cell.angle_gamma   90.00
#
_symmetry.space_group_name_H-M   'P 1'
#
loop_
_entity.id
_entity.type
_entity.pdbx_description
1 polymer ?
#
loop_
_entity_poly.entity_id
_entity_poly.type
_entity_poly.pdbx_seq_one_letter_code
_entity_poly.pdbx_strand_id
1 'polypeptide(L)'
;MTAVRDTFYTTTPIYYVNDKPHIGHAYTTMLADVLSRYHRLLGVPTFFLTGTDEHGQKVDNAAKKRGVTAQQQCDDTVVRFQELWTKLGITN
;
A
#
# COMPACT_ATOMS: atom_id res chain seq x y z
N MET A 1 13.78 -34.09 -5.77
CA MET A 1 13.20 -32.90 -6.42
C MET A 1 12.16 -32.31 -5.47
N THR A 2 12.44 -31.16 -4.87
CA THR A 2 11.42 -30.40 -4.12
C THR A 2 10.42 -29.86 -5.13
N ALA A 3 9.13 -30.12 -4.92
CA ALA A 3 8.06 -29.57 -5.75
C ALA A 3 8.20 -28.04 -5.82
N VAL A 4 8.08 -27.47 -7.02
CA VAL A 4 7.95 -26.02 -7.19
C VAL A 4 6.68 -25.61 -6.46
N ARG A 5 6.81 -24.83 -5.40
CA ARG A 5 5.66 -24.24 -4.70
C ARG A 5 5.24 -23.00 -5.47
N ASP A 6 3.95 -22.90 -5.81
CA ASP A 6 3.39 -21.68 -6.37
C ASP A 6 3.66 -20.50 -5.42
N THR A 7 3.92 -19.33 -5.99
CA THR A 7 4.18 -18.13 -5.19
C THR A 7 2.90 -17.70 -4.49
N PHE A 8 2.94 -17.56 -3.17
CA PHE A 8 1.86 -16.94 -2.41
C PHE A 8 1.85 -15.44 -2.71
N TYR A 9 0.87 -14.99 -3.50
CA TYR A 9 0.73 -13.60 -3.88
C TYR A 9 -0.44 -12.97 -3.13
N THR A 10 -0.15 -12.02 -2.23
CA THR A 10 -1.15 -11.22 -1.53
C THR A 10 -1.16 -9.79 -2.02
N THR A 11 -2.34 -9.19 -2.05
CA THR A 11 -2.53 -7.77 -2.40
C THR A 11 -3.39 -7.07 -1.37
N THR A 12 -3.24 -5.75 -1.26
CA THR A 12 -4.26 -4.86 -0.71
C THR A 12 -5.02 -4.18 -1.86
N PRO A 13 -6.15 -3.51 -1.57
CA PRO A 13 -6.58 -2.42 -2.43
C PRO A 13 -5.46 -1.38 -2.59
N ILE A 14 -5.50 -0.63 -3.69
CA ILE A 14 -4.74 0.61 -3.81
C ILE A 14 -5.52 1.76 -3.16
N TYR A 15 -4.83 2.65 -2.46
CA TYR A 15 -5.46 3.66 -1.60
C TYR A 15 -5.53 5.04 -2.27
N TYR A 16 -6.71 5.67 -2.24
CA TYR A 16 -6.88 7.01 -2.81
C TYR A 16 -5.97 8.05 -2.15
N VAL A 17 -5.31 8.86 -2.96
CA VAL A 17 -4.39 9.92 -2.51
C VAL A 17 -5.06 11.29 -2.29
N ASN A 18 -6.37 11.32 -2.07
CA ASN A 18 -7.11 12.56 -1.82
C ASN A 18 -7.01 13.05 -0.37
N ASP A 19 -6.48 12.23 0.56
CA ASP A 19 -6.22 12.60 1.96
C ASP A 19 -5.08 11.75 2.56
N LYS A 20 -4.66 12.07 3.78
CA LYS A 20 -3.63 11.35 4.53
C LYS A 20 -4.07 9.92 4.90
N PRO A 21 -3.12 8.97 5.07
CA PRO A 21 -3.47 7.62 5.50
C PRO A 21 -4.09 7.59 6.90
N HIS A 22 -5.02 6.66 7.11
CA HIS A 22 -5.76 6.47 8.37
C HIS A 22 -5.87 5.00 8.75
N ILE A 23 -6.53 4.70 9.88
CA ILE A 23 -6.64 3.35 10.46
C ILE A 23 -7.15 2.29 9.48
N GLY A 24 -8.09 2.62 8.58
CA GLY A 24 -8.56 1.68 7.56
C GLY A 24 -7.47 1.17 6.60
N HIS A 25 -6.54 2.04 6.19
CA HIS A 25 -5.42 1.65 5.33
C HIS A 25 -4.40 0.80 6.11
N ALA A 26 -4.10 1.23 7.35
CA ALA A 26 -3.19 0.53 8.25
C ALA A 26 -3.70 -0.89 8.55
N TYR A 27 -4.97 -1.04 8.91
CA TYR A 27 -5.57 -2.32 9.25
C TYR A 27 -5.49 -3.30 8.08
N THR A 28 -5.94 -2.88 6.90
CA THR A 28 -5.94 -3.72 5.70
C THR A 28 -4.52 -4.16 5.32
N THR A 29 -3.56 -3.24 5.33
CA THR A 29 -2.16 -3.54 4.98
C THR A 29 -1.49 -4.45 6.02
N MET A 30 -1.81 -4.26 7.29
CA MET A 30 -1.28 -5.10 8.37
C MET A 30 -1.80 -6.54 8.26
N LEU A 31 -3.07 -6.75 7.90
CA LEU A 31 -3.60 -8.10 7.65
C LEU A 31 -2.87 -8.79 6.50
N ALA A 32 -2.65 -8.08 5.40
CA ALA A 32 -1.90 -8.60 4.26
C ALA A 32 -0.45 -8.94 4.65
N ASP A 33 0.23 -8.05 5.39
CA ASP A 33 1.60 -8.29 5.89
C ASP A 33 1.68 -9.52 6.80
N VAL A 34 0.71 -9.71 7.72
CA VAL A 34 0.62 -10.89 8.59
C VAL A 34 0.52 -12.18 7.77
N LEU A 35 -0.33 -12.21 6.74
CA LEU A 35 -0.48 -13.37 5.86
C LEU A 35 0.81 -13.64 5.07
N SER A 36 1.45 -12.60 4.55
CA SER A 36 2.71 -12.72 3.80
C SER A 36 3.87 -13.18 4.70
N ARG A 37 3.94 -12.71 5.96
CA ARG A 37 4.92 -13.20 6.94
C ARG A 37 4.69 -14.67 7.28
N TYR A 38 3.44 -15.07 7.48
CA TYR A 38 3.10 -16.46 7.76
C TYR A 38 3.57 -17.39 6.63
N HIS A 39 3.34 -17.04 5.37
CA HIS A 39 3.80 -17.84 4.23
C HIS A 39 5.32 -17.85 4.06
N ARG A 40 5.99 -16.71 4.30
CA ARG A 40 7.46 -16.67 4.37
C ARG A 40 8.02 -17.58 5.46
N LEU A 41 7.40 -17.60 6.64
CA LEU A 41 7.78 -18.47 7.76
C LEU A 41 7.67 -19.96 7.39
N LEU A 42 6.70 -20.33 6.55
CA LEU A 42 6.52 -21.70 6.02
C LEU A 42 7.50 -22.05 4.87
N GLY A 43 8.39 -21.14 4.48
CA GLY A 43 9.29 -21.32 3.34
C GLY A 43 8.57 -21.33 1.99
N VAL A 44 7.44 -20.64 1.86
CA VAL A 44 6.73 -20.46 0.59
C VAL A 44 7.24 -19.19 -0.10
N PRO A 45 7.64 -19.23 -1.39
CA PRO A 45 7.92 -18.02 -2.15
C PRO A 45 6.73 -17.07 -2.03
N THR A 46 6.96 -15.83 -1.61
CA THR A 46 5.88 -14.90 -1.25
C THR A 46 6.13 -13.53 -1.88
N PHE A 47 5.08 -12.94 -2.45
CA PHE A 47 5.09 -11.58 -2.96
C PHE A 47 3.89 -10.81 -2.39
N PHE A 48 4.12 -9.58 -1.91
CA PHE A 48 3.09 -8.74 -1.31
C PHE A 48 3.04 -7.39 -2.01
N LEU A 49 1.93 -7.09 -2.68
CA LEU A 49 1.72 -5.82 -3.38
C LEU A 49 0.70 -4.92 -2.66
N THR A 50 1.06 -3.65 -2.51
CA THR A 50 0.17 -2.55 -2.10
C THR A 50 0.45 -1.32 -2.96
N GLY A 51 -0.35 -0.26 -2.86
CA GLY A 51 -0.14 0.94 -3.66
C GLY A 51 -1.19 2.03 -3.47
N THR A 52 -1.19 2.99 -4.38
CA THR A 52 -2.02 4.20 -4.38
C THR A 52 -2.91 4.28 -5.62
N ASP A 53 -4.12 4.82 -5.45
CA ASP A 53 -5.01 5.21 -6.54
C ASP A 53 -4.94 6.73 -6.72
N GLU A 54 -4.38 7.15 -7.85
CA GLU A 54 -3.86 8.51 -8.05
C GLU A 54 -4.69 9.34 -9.03
N HIS A 55 -5.74 8.76 -9.62
CA HIS A 55 -6.57 9.44 -10.61
C HIS A 55 -7.96 9.80 -10.06
N GLY A 56 -8.61 10.75 -10.75
CA GLY A 56 -10.02 11.09 -10.53
C GLY A 56 -10.27 12.44 -9.88
N GLN A 57 -11.52 12.89 -9.96
CA GLN A 57 -11.94 14.24 -9.57
C GLN A 57 -11.67 14.57 -8.09
N LYS A 58 -11.68 13.55 -7.21
CA LYS A 58 -11.39 13.75 -5.78
C LYS A 58 -9.93 14.16 -5.53
N VAL A 59 -8.99 13.59 -6.28
CA VAL A 59 -7.56 13.95 -6.20
C VAL A 59 -7.34 15.37 -6.72
N ASP A 60 -7.94 15.70 -7.87
CA ASP A 60 -7.90 17.05 -8.44
C ASP A 60 -8.51 18.11 -7.50
N ASN A 61 -9.65 17.81 -6.88
CA ASN A 61 -10.27 18.71 -5.90
C ASN A 61 -9.40 18.90 -4.65
N ALA A 62 -8.73 17.84 -4.17
CA ALA A 62 -7.80 17.93 -3.04
C ALA A 62 -6.57 18.79 -3.37
N ALA A 63 -6.02 18.62 -4.58
CA ALA A 63 -4.90 19.43 -5.09
C ALA A 63 -5.28 20.92 -5.18
N LYS A 64 -6.44 21.23 -5.78
CA LYS A 64 -6.98 22.60 -5.86
C LYS A 64 -7.18 23.23 -4.49
N LYS A 65 -7.72 22.48 -3.52
CA LYS A 65 -7.91 22.96 -2.13
C LYS A 65 -6.58 23.31 -1.45
N ARG A 66 -5.49 22.63 -1.81
CA ARG A 66 -4.13 22.88 -1.31
C ARG A 66 -3.35 23.91 -2.13
N GLY A 67 -3.85 24.33 -3.29
CA GLY A 67 -3.14 25.21 -4.21
C GLY A 67 -1.92 24.56 -4.89
N VAL A 68 -1.95 23.23 -5.10
CA VAL A 68 -0.87 22.47 -5.76
C VAL A 68 -1.38 21.77 -7.02
N THR A 69 -0.47 21.24 -7.85
CA THR A 69 -0.85 20.40 -9.00
C THR A 69 -1.34 19.02 -8.55
N ALA A 70 -2.12 18.34 -9.40
CA ALA A 70 -2.57 16.97 -9.11
C ALA A 70 -1.39 16.00 -8.94
N GLN A 71 -0.35 16.12 -9.78
CA GLN A 71 0.88 15.33 -9.64
C GLN A 71 1.52 15.53 -8.27
N GLN A 72 1.66 16.78 -7.83
CA GLN A 72 2.26 17.08 -6.53
C GLN A 72 1.41 16.58 -5.36
N GLN A 73 0.07 16.58 -5.49
CA GLN A 73 -0.82 15.94 -4.52
C GLN A 73 -0.53 14.43 -4.40
N CYS A 74 -0.34 13.73 -5.52
CA CYS A 74 -0.01 12.31 -5.54
C CYS A 74 1.37 12.06 -4.94
N ASP A 75 2.40 12.76 -5.42
CA ASP A 75 3.80 12.62 -5.00
C ASP A 75 3.95 12.85 -3.48
N ASP A 76 3.32 13.90 -2.94
CA ASP A 76 3.37 14.18 -1.50
C ASP A 76 2.65 13.11 -0.68
N THR A 77 1.57 12.55 -1.21
CA THR A 77 0.71 11.64 -0.45
C THR A 77 1.25 10.22 -0.45
N VAL A 78 1.83 9.75 -1.56
CA VAL A 78 2.45 8.41 -1.63
C VAL A 78 3.62 8.28 -0.64
N VAL A 79 4.40 9.36 -0.43
CA VAL A 79 5.46 9.40 0.59
C VAL A 79 4.89 9.15 1.99
N ARG A 80 3.73 9.74 2.33
CA ARG A 80 3.08 9.52 3.64
C ARG A 80 2.63 8.08 3.84
N PHE A 81 2.21 7.40 2.79
CA PHE A 81 1.90 5.96 2.86
C PHE A 81 3.17 5.14 3.08
N GLN A 82 4.26 5.42 2.35
CA GLN A 82 5.55 4.75 2.52
C GLN A 82 6.14 4.95 3.93
N GLU A 83 6.05 6.17 4.47
CA GLU A 83 6.44 6.48 5.84
C GLU A 83 5.60 5.70 6.86
N LEU A 84 4.29 5.57 6.63
CA LEU A 84 3.41 4.77 7.48
C LEU A 84 3.80 3.28 7.43
N TRP A 85 4.07 2.73 6.25
CA TRP A 85 4.53 1.35 6.09
C TRP A 85 5.82 1.10 6.84
N THR A 86 6.78 2.01 6.73
CA THR A 86 8.04 1.96 7.49
C THR A 86 7.79 2.00 8.99
N LYS A 87 6.93 2.91 9.45
CA LYS A 87 6.59 3.07 10.88
C LYS A 87 5.87 1.86 11.48
N LEU A 88 5.02 1.20 10.70
CA LEU A 88 4.32 -0.02 11.08
C LEU A 88 5.17 -1.29 10.89
N GLY A 89 6.36 -1.15 10.32
CA GLY A 89 7.26 -2.27 10.03
C GLY A 89 6.75 -3.22 8.95
N ILE A 90 5.91 -2.75 8.03
CA ILE A 90 5.36 -3.54 6.92
C ILE A 90 6.50 -4.04 6.03
N THR A 91 6.40 -5.30 5.59
CA THR A 91 7.41 -5.98 4.78
C THR A 91 6.79 -6.46 3.46
N ASN A 92 6.45 -5.50 2.61
CA ASN A 92 5.91 -5.75 1.27
C ASN A 92 7.00 -5.84 0.20
#